data_AF-A0A453M6U1-F1
#
_entry.id   AF-A0A453M6U1-F1
#
_cell.length_a   1.000
_cell.length_b   1.000
_cell.length_c   1.000
_cell.angle_alpha   90.00
_cell.angle_beta   90.00
_cell.angle_gamma   90.00
#
_symmetry.space_group_name_H-M   'P 1'
#
loop_
_entity.id
_entity.type
_entity.pdbx_description
1 polymer ?
#
loop_
_entity_poly.entity_id
_entity_poly.type
_entity_poly.pdbx_seq_one_letter_code
_entity_poly.pdbx_strand_id
1 'polypeptide(L)'
;MKVRTFQIIVLQGIVGSLPWTAVVFFTMWFELIGFDNKSSAGLNSLFAIGCASGSFLGGVIADRVSRRYPDSGRIMCAQFSAFMGIPFTWILLTVIPQSVDYWYSYAVTLFLMGLTISWCATCANNPMFAEVVPPKHRTMIYAFDRAFEGSFSSLAAPAVGMVTEKVYGYNSKTVNLADGSVAGAYALSRGLLTMMIVPFGLCCLFYTPLYFVFKRDRENARLAASTKDLELM
;
A
#
# COMPACT_ATOMS: atom_id res chain seq x y z
N MET A 1 16.06 -10.34 -22.12
CA MET A 1 14.72 -10.70 -21.60
C MET A 1 13.94 -9.43 -21.29
N LYS A 2 12.79 -9.19 -21.93
CA LYS A 2 11.83 -8.17 -21.47
C LYS A 2 10.96 -8.84 -20.40
N VAL A 3 11.20 -8.53 -19.13
CA VAL A 3 10.43 -9.09 -18.03
C VAL A 3 9.16 -8.26 -17.89
N ARG A 4 8.06 -8.70 -18.52
CA ARG A 4 6.78 -7.97 -18.48
C ARG A 4 6.23 -7.91 -17.06
N THR A 5 6.49 -8.95 -16.26
CA THR A 5 6.17 -8.98 -14.83
C THR A 5 6.77 -7.79 -14.09
N PHE A 6 8.03 -7.42 -14.39
CA PHE A 6 8.69 -6.29 -13.75
C PHE A 6 7.97 -4.96 -14.04
N GLN A 7 7.60 -4.74 -15.30
CA GLN A 7 6.91 -3.51 -15.70
C GLN A 7 5.55 -3.37 -15.02
N ILE A 8 4.80 -4.46 -14.88
CA ILE A 8 3.48 -4.41 -14.24
C ILE A 8 3.62 -4.24 -12.72
N ILE A 9 4.61 -4.88 -12.08
CA ILE A 9 4.86 -4.67 -10.65
C ILE A 9 5.29 -3.23 -10.39
N VAL A 10 6.19 -2.66 -11.20
CA VAL A 10 6.58 -1.24 -11.04
C VAL A 10 5.39 -0.31 -11.23
N LEU A 11 4.54 -0.55 -12.23
CA LEU A 11 3.33 0.25 -12.44
C LEU A 11 2.35 0.13 -11.28
N GLN A 12 2.16 -1.09 -10.76
CA GLN A 12 1.36 -1.33 -9.56
C GLN A 12 1.98 -0.62 -8.35
N GLY A 13 3.29 -0.68 -8.19
CA GLY A 13 4.05 -0.06 -7.13
C GLY A 13 3.91 1.45 -7.08
N ILE A 14 4.00 2.10 -8.25
CA ILE A 14 3.77 3.55 -8.40
C ILE A 14 2.37 3.94 -7.92
N VAL A 15 1.35 3.16 -8.24
CA VAL A 15 -0.02 3.45 -7.81
C VAL A 15 -0.23 3.05 -6.35
N GLY A 16 0.37 1.95 -5.92
CA GLY A 16 0.25 1.41 -4.57
C GLY A 16 1.02 2.19 -3.52
N SER A 17 1.98 3.02 -3.93
CA SER A 17 2.70 3.93 -3.05
C SER A 17 1.91 5.22 -2.75
N LEU A 18 0.93 5.59 -3.59
CA LEU A 18 0.12 6.81 -3.39
C LEU A 18 -0.67 6.78 -2.06
N PRO A 19 -1.38 5.69 -1.68
CA PRO A 19 -2.06 5.61 -0.39
C PRO A 19 -1.11 5.73 0.80
N TRP A 20 0.12 5.21 0.70
CA TRP A 20 1.11 5.33 1.79
C TRP A 20 1.51 6.76 2.05
N THR A 21 1.60 7.59 1.01
CA THR A 21 1.84 9.02 1.17
C THR A 21 0.61 9.75 1.73
N ALA A 22 -0.60 9.30 1.41
CA ALA A 22 -1.82 9.84 2.03
C ALA A 22 -1.89 9.53 3.55
N VAL A 23 -1.42 8.37 3.99
CA VAL A 23 -1.38 7.99 5.41
C VAL A 23 -0.54 8.96 6.26
N VAL A 24 0.46 9.63 5.69
CA VAL A 24 1.26 10.65 6.41
C VAL A 24 0.39 11.80 6.93
N PHE A 25 -0.72 12.11 6.24
CA PHE A 25 -1.68 13.14 6.66
C PHE A 25 -2.63 12.66 7.76
N PHE A 26 -2.61 11.39 8.17
CA PHE A 26 -3.48 10.90 9.25
C PHE A 26 -3.17 11.61 10.57
N THR A 27 -1.91 11.89 10.87
CA THR A 27 -1.52 12.65 12.06
C THR A 27 -2.21 14.01 12.10
N MET A 28 -2.10 14.75 10.99
CA MET A 28 -2.74 16.06 10.82
C MET A 28 -4.26 15.94 10.92
N TRP A 29 -4.84 14.90 10.33
CA TRP A 29 -6.28 14.66 10.41
C TRP A 29 -6.76 14.37 11.85
N PHE A 30 -6.02 13.57 12.63
CA PHE A 30 -6.35 13.33 14.04
C PHE A 30 -6.25 14.61 14.88
N GLU A 31 -5.23 15.44 14.64
CA GLU A 31 -5.09 16.74 15.30
C GLU A 31 -6.26 17.67 14.94
N LEU A 32 -6.72 17.68 13.68
CA LEU A 32 -7.88 18.47 13.26
C LEU A 32 -9.21 18.01 13.88
N ILE A 33 -9.35 16.72 14.21
CA ILE A 33 -10.48 16.18 14.98
C ILE A 33 -10.45 16.69 16.43
N GLY A 34 -9.27 17.06 16.94
CA GLY A 34 -9.06 17.51 18.31
C GLY A 34 -8.33 16.51 19.21
N PHE A 35 -7.71 15.47 18.64
CA PHE A 35 -6.85 14.57 19.43
C PHE A 35 -5.55 15.29 19.86
N ASP A 36 -5.13 15.05 21.11
CA ASP A 36 -3.78 15.38 21.57
C ASP A 36 -2.73 14.64 20.73
N ASN A 37 -1.63 15.33 20.42
CA ASN A 37 -0.38 14.79 19.86
C ASN A 37 0.00 13.40 20.42
N LYS A 38 -0.13 13.17 21.74
CA LYS A 38 0.16 11.85 22.36
C LYS A 38 -0.80 10.76 21.87
N SER A 39 -2.08 11.09 21.75
CA SER A 39 -3.11 10.16 21.29
C SER A 39 -2.95 9.87 19.80
N SER A 40 -2.69 10.89 18.98
CA SER A 40 -2.40 10.77 17.55
C SER A 40 -1.13 9.94 17.29
N ALA A 41 -0.06 10.19 18.07
CA ALA A 41 1.16 9.39 18.02
C ALA A 41 0.91 7.94 18.43
N GLY A 42 0.07 7.70 19.44
CA GLY A 42 -0.35 6.37 19.87
C GLY A 42 -1.08 5.60 18.75
N LEU A 43 -2.03 6.25 18.06
CA LEU A 43 -2.76 5.68 16.94
C LEU A 43 -1.84 5.32 15.76
N ASN A 44 -0.94 6.24 15.39
CA ASN A 44 0.06 5.97 14.35
C ASN A 44 1.05 4.86 14.73
N SER A 45 1.43 4.79 16.01
CA SER A 45 2.30 3.72 16.52
C SER A 45 1.59 2.36 16.44
N LEU A 46 0.31 2.29 16.81
CA LEU A 46 -0.51 1.08 16.66
C LEU A 46 -0.66 0.68 15.19
N PHE A 47 -0.88 1.64 14.30
CA PHE A 47 -0.90 1.39 12.86
C PHE A 47 0.43 0.81 12.35
N ALA A 48 1.56 1.36 12.80
CA ALA A 48 2.89 0.86 12.45
C ALA A 48 3.15 -0.57 12.97
N ILE A 49 2.74 -0.86 14.21
CA ILE A 49 2.80 -2.21 14.78
C ILE A 49 1.93 -3.18 13.97
N GLY A 50 0.72 -2.73 13.57
CA GLY A 50 -0.16 -3.46 12.68
C GLY A 50 0.51 -3.75 11.32
N CYS A 51 1.18 -2.77 10.73
CA CYS A 51 1.91 -2.94 9.47
C CYS A 51 3.08 -3.92 9.59
N ALA A 52 3.85 -3.86 10.67
CA ALA A 52 4.96 -4.79 10.91
C ALA A 52 4.44 -6.23 11.09
N SER A 53 3.42 -6.40 11.92
CA SER A 53 2.78 -7.69 12.18
C SER A 53 2.11 -8.24 10.91
N GLY A 54 1.45 -7.38 10.15
CA GLY A 54 0.79 -7.72 8.88
C GLY A 54 1.80 -8.14 7.83
N SER A 55 2.93 -7.42 7.70
CA SER A 55 4.01 -7.78 6.77
C SER A 55 4.55 -9.18 7.03
N PHE A 56 4.70 -9.55 8.31
CA PHE A 56 5.13 -10.88 8.74
C PHE A 56 4.06 -11.94 8.44
N LEU A 57 2.83 -11.73 8.89
CA LEU A 57 1.70 -12.66 8.68
C LEU A 57 1.41 -12.87 7.19
N GLY A 58 1.39 -11.79 6.42
CA GLY A 58 1.19 -11.80 4.98
C GLY A 58 2.26 -12.62 4.25
N GLY A 59 3.54 -12.47 4.63
CA GLY A 59 4.62 -13.30 4.07
C GLY A 59 4.44 -14.78 4.41
N VAL A 60 4.15 -15.10 5.67
CA VAL A 60 3.95 -16.47 6.15
C VAL A 60 2.74 -17.15 5.50
N ILE A 61 1.64 -16.42 5.32
CA ILE A 61 0.44 -16.90 4.62
C ILE A 61 0.76 -17.11 3.14
N ALA A 62 1.40 -16.14 2.49
CA ALA A 62 1.78 -16.21 1.10
C ALA A 62 2.67 -17.41 0.79
N ASP A 63 3.65 -17.69 1.63
CA ASP A 63 4.55 -18.84 1.45
C ASP A 63 3.80 -20.16 1.59
N ARG A 64 2.82 -20.27 2.52
CA ARG A 64 1.96 -21.46 2.62
C ARG A 64 1.05 -21.62 1.40
N VAL A 65 0.41 -20.55 0.95
CA VAL A 65 -0.48 -20.59 -0.22
C VAL A 65 0.32 -20.87 -1.49
N SER A 66 1.52 -20.32 -1.62
CA SER A 66 2.42 -20.56 -2.76
C SER A 66 2.87 -22.03 -2.87
N ARG A 67 2.96 -22.77 -1.75
CA ARG A 67 3.20 -24.23 -1.82
C ARG A 67 2.06 -24.98 -2.50
N ARG A 68 0.81 -24.55 -2.33
CA ARG A 68 -0.37 -25.17 -2.94
C ARG A 68 -0.66 -24.64 -4.35
N TYR A 69 -0.47 -23.34 -4.55
CA TYR A 69 -0.70 -22.60 -5.80
C TYR A 69 0.55 -21.78 -6.16
N PRO A 70 1.55 -22.40 -6.81
CA PRO A 70 2.87 -21.80 -7.02
C PRO A 70 2.88 -20.52 -7.86
N ASP A 71 1.95 -20.40 -8.80
CA ASP A 71 1.94 -19.27 -9.77
C ASP A 71 0.93 -18.18 -9.38
N SER A 72 -0.08 -18.51 -8.59
CA SER A 72 -1.22 -17.62 -8.33
C SER A 72 -1.36 -17.22 -6.87
N GLY A 73 -0.83 -18.03 -5.94
CA GLY A 73 -1.05 -17.85 -4.50
C GLY A 73 -0.58 -16.51 -3.96
N ARG A 74 0.60 -16.05 -4.40
CA ARG A 74 1.16 -14.74 -4.00
C ARG A 74 0.32 -13.57 -4.53
N ILE A 75 -0.19 -13.68 -5.76
CA ILE A 75 -0.99 -12.63 -6.40
C ILE A 75 -2.36 -12.52 -5.71
N MET A 76 -2.98 -13.66 -5.36
CA MET A 76 -4.25 -13.68 -4.61
C MET A 76 -4.14 -12.96 -3.27
N CYS A 77 -3.05 -13.22 -2.54
CA CYS A 77 -2.81 -12.58 -1.25
C CYS A 77 -2.56 -11.07 -1.37
N ALA A 78 -1.87 -10.62 -2.42
CA ALA A 78 -1.70 -9.20 -2.70
C ALA A 78 -3.02 -8.51 -3.11
N GLN A 79 -3.84 -9.15 -3.93
CA GLN A 79 -5.17 -8.63 -4.26
C GLN A 79 -6.07 -8.55 -3.05
N PHE A 80 -6.06 -9.55 -2.18
CA PHE A 80 -6.79 -9.52 -0.92
C PHE A 80 -6.35 -8.31 -0.07
N SER A 81 -5.04 -8.10 0.08
CA SER A 81 -4.47 -6.99 0.83
C SER A 81 -4.87 -5.62 0.27
N ALA A 82 -4.74 -5.42 -1.04
CA ALA A 82 -5.16 -4.18 -1.71
C ALA A 82 -6.68 -3.97 -1.63
N PHE A 83 -7.47 -5.04 -1.75
CA PHE A 83 -8.93 -4.97 -1.65
C PHE A 83 -9.37 -4.58 -0.24
N MET A 84 -8.78 -5.17 0.80
CA MET A 84 -9.10 -4.84 2.20
C MET A 84 -8.74 -3.39 2.57
N GLY A 85 -7.81 -2.76 1.85
CA GLY A 85 -7.52 -1.33 2.01
C GLY A 85 -8.74 -0.43 1.77
N ILE A 86 -9.61 -0.79 0.82
CA ILE A 86 -10.83 -0.03 0.46
C ILE A 86 -11.84 0.03 1.62
N PRO A 87 -12.38 -1.09 2.14
CA PRO A 87 -13.37 -1.07 3.21
C PRO A 87 -12.79 -0.49 4.50
N PHE A 88 -11.54 -0.79 4.86
CA PHE A 88 -10.95 -0.23 6.08
C PHE A 88 -10.76 1.28 6.00
N THR A 89 -10.31 1.80 4.86
CA THR A 89 -10.20 3.24 4.64
C THR A 89 -11.58 3.91 4.69
N TRP A 90 -12.59 3.28 4.07
CA TRP A 90 -13.96 3.78 4.11
C TRP A 90 -14.51 3.81 5.54
N ILE A 91 -14.34 2.73 6.31
CA ILE A 91 -14.76 2.66 7.72
C ILE A 91 -14.06 3.75 8.53
N LEU A 92 -12.73 3.85 8.41
CA LEU A 92 -11.91 4.80 9.17
C LEU A 92 -12.33 6.25 8.96
N LEU A 93 -12.50 6.64 7.69
CA LEU A 93 -12.67 8.05 7.31
C LEU A 93 -14.13 8.50 7.27
N THR A 94 -15.09 7.58 7.10
CA THR A 94 -16.52 7.92 6.93
C THR A 94 -17.46 7.34 7.97
N VAL A 95 -17.22 6.13 8.47
CA VAL A 95 -18.14 5.45 9.40
C VAL A 95 -17.90 5.88 10.84
N ILE A 96 -16.63 6.01 11.23
CA ILE A 96 -16.29 6.44 12.59
C ILE A 96 -16.59 7.94 12.71
N PRO A 97 -17.46 8.35 13.66
CA PRO A 97 -17.71 9.77 13.91
C PRO A 97 -16.41 10.48 14.26
N GLN A 98 -16.16 11.63 13.65
CA GLN A 98 -14.96 12.46 13.86
C GLN A 98 -15.05 13.18 15.22
N SER A 99 -14.92 12.41 16.30
CA SER A 99 -14.86 12.86 17.69
C SER A 99 -13.74 12.13 18.43
N VAL A 100 -13.20 12.81 19.45
CA VAL A 100 -12.16 12.29 20.34
C VAL A 100 -12.62 11.09 21.18
N ASP A 101 -13.93 10.94 21.40
CA ASP A 101 -14.50 9.87 22.23
C ASP A 101 -14.27 8.47 21.66
N TYR A 102 -14.04 8.36 20.34
CA TYR A 102 -13.94 7.09 19.62
C TYR A 102 -12.50 6.59 19.44
N TRP A 103 -11.58 6.98 20.33
CA TRP A 103 -10.16 6.58 20.24
C TRP A 103 -9.95 5.07 20.05
N TYR A 104 -10.66 4.24 20.81
CA TYR A 104 -10.58 2.78 20.69
C TYR A 104 -11.04 2.24 19.33
N SER A 105 -12.06 2.87 18.73
CA SER A 105 -12.56 2.47 17.40
C SER A 105 -11.54 2.80 16.32
N TYR A 106 -10.88 3.97 16.42
CA TYR A 106 -9.76 4.34 15.56
C TYR A 106 -8.58 3.39 15.72
N ALA A 107 -8.20 3.08 16.95
CA ALA A 107 -7.08 2.19 17.27
C ALA A 107 -7.27 0.79 16.67
N VAL A 108 -8.44 0.18 16.88
CA VAL A 108 -8.76 -1.16 16.34
C VAL A 108 -8.78 -1.14 14.82
N THR A 109 -9.42 -0.14 14.22
CA THR A 109 -9.54 -0.03 12.76
C THR A 109 -8.18 0.17 12.11
N LEU A 110 -7.33 1.06 12.65
CA LEU A 110 -5.97 1.28 12.17
C LEU A 110 -5.09 0.03 12.33
N PHE A 111 -5.20 -0.66 13.46
CA PHE A 111 -4.43 -1.88 13.67
C PHE A 111 -4.81 -2.97 12.65
N LEU A 112 -6.11 -3.21 12.44
CA LEU A 112 -6.62 -4.17 11.45
C LEU A 112 -6.30 -3.74 10.02
N MET A 113 -6.37 -2.45 9.73
CA MET A 113 -5.98 -1.89 8.44
C MET A 113 -4.50 -2.13 8.19
N GLY A 114 -3.61 -1.75 9.10
CA GLY A 114 -2.17 -2.00 8.98
C GLY A 114 -1.84 -3.49 8.85
N LEU A 115 -2.56 -4.32 9.60
CA LEU A 115 -2.45 -5.79 9.52
C LEU A 115 -2.80 -6.35 8.15
N THR A 116 -3.61 -5.67 7.33
CA THR A 116 -4.11 -6.21 6.07
C THR A 116 -3.52 -5.53 4.84
N ILE A 117 -3.24 -4.23 4.86
CA ILE A 117 -2.75 -3.48 3.67
C ILE A 117 -1.25 -3.65 3.40
N SER A 118 -0.50 -4.15 4.37
CA SER A 118 0.97 -4.22 4.32
C SER A 118 1.52 -5.40 3.51
N TRP A 119 0.66 -6.30 3.01
CA TRP A 119 1.13 -7.58 2.48
C TRP A 119 1.67 -7.47 1.06
N CYS A 120 1.18 -6.54 0.24
CA CYS A 120 1.52 -6.45 -1.20
C CYS A 120 3.02 -6.56 -1.50
N ALA A 121 3.86 -5.84 -0.74
CA ALA A 121 5.32 -5.85 -0.94
C ALA A 121 5.98 -7.16 -0.46
N THR A 122 5.65 -7.63 0.74
CA THR A 122 6.31 -8.80 1.36
C THR A 122 5.81 -10.13 0.83
N CYS A 123 4.52 -10.22 0.50
CA CYS A 123 3.88 -11.43 -0.02
C CYS A 123 4.22 -11.66 -1.50
N ALA A 124 4.11 -10.61 -2.31
CA ALA A 124 4.06 -10.75 -3.76
C ALA A 124 5.25 -10.05 -4.43
N ASN A 125 5.38 -8.73 -4.32
CA ASN A 125 6.32 -7.98 -5.18
C ASN A 125 7.77 -8.44 -4.99
N ASN A 126 8.26 -8.47 -3.74
CA ASN A 126 9.64 -8.87 -3.47
C ASN A 126 9.92 -10.34 -3.84
N PRO A 127 9.10 -11.33 -3.44
CA PRO A 127 9.33 -12.71 -3.83
C PRO A 127 9.22 -12.96 -5.34
N MET A 128 8.28 -12.31 -6.04
CA MET A 128 8.16 -12.44 -7.49
C MET A 128 9.40 -11.93 -8.22
N PHE A 129 10.00 -10.82 -7.77
CA PHE A 129 11.28 -10.35 -8.30
C PHE A 129 12.41 -11.36 -8.04
N ALA A 130 12.46 -11.97 -6.84
CA ALA A 130 13.45 -12.99 -6.55
C ALA A 130 13.34 -14.20 -7.48
N GLU A 131 12.12 -14.60 -7.87
CA GLU A 131 11.88 -15.76 -8.74
C GLU A 131 12.15 -15.48 -10.22
N VAL A 132 11.84 -14.27 -10.71
CA VAL A 132 11.94 -13.94 -12.14
C VAL A 132 13.32 -13.35 -12.50
N VAL A 133 14.00 -12.72 -11.55
CA VAL A 133 15.27 -12.02 -11.81
C VAL A 133 16.47 -12.89 -11.42
N PRO A 134 17.47 -13.04 -12.31
CA PRO A 134 18.71 -13.74 -12.00
C PRO A 134 19.42 -13.14 -10.78
N PRO A 135 20.08 -13.95 -9.94
CA PRO A 135 20.74 -13.48 -8.70
C PRO A 135 21.68 -12.27 -8.91
N LYS A 136 22.39 -12.22 -10.03
CA LYS A 136 23.34 -11.14 -10.39
C LYS A 136 22.68 -9.76 -10.54
N HIS A 137 21.39 -9.69 -10.82
CA HIS A 137 20.68 -8.43 -11.11
C HIS A 137 19.59 -8.08 -10.07
N ARG A 138 19.37 -8.93 -9.05
CA ARG A 138 18.28 -8.72 -8.07
C ARG A 138 18.40 -7.39 -7.34
N THR A 139 19.58 -7.06 -6.82
CA THR A 139 19.82 -5.80 -6.09
C THR A 139 19.52 -4.58 -6.96
N MET A 140 19.94 -4.63 -8.23
CA MET A 140 19.68 -3.56 -9.20
C MET A 140 18.18 -3.39 -9.44
N ILE A 141 17.45 -4.49 -9.63
CA ILE A 141 16.00 -4.46 -9.85
C ILE A 141 15.25 -3.92 -8.64
N TYR A 142 15.58 -4.35 -7.42
CA TYR A 142 14.97 -3.80 -6.20
C TYR A 142 15.27 -2.31 -6.03
N ALA A 143 16.48 -1.87 -6.37
CA ALA A 143 16.85 -0.47 -6.32
C ALA A 143 16.06 0.36 -7.33
N PHE A 144 15.90 -0.12 -8.58
CA PHE A 144 15.09 0.55 -9.59
C PHE A 144 13.62 0.63 -9.18
N ASP A 145 13.05 -0.47 -8.71
CA ASP A 145 11.68 -0.53 -8.22
C ASP A 145 11.44 0.54 -7.13
N ARG A 146 12.27 0.55 -6.09
CA ARG A 146 12.20 1.54 -5.01
C ARG A 146 12.39 2.98 -5.49
N ALA A 147 13.30 3.22 -6.42
CA ALA A 147 13.55 4.54 -6.97
C ALA A 147 12.34 5.06 -7.77
N PHE A 148 11.71 4.21 -8.59
CA PHE A 148 10.51 4.58 -9.34
C PHE A 148 9.30 4.75 -8.43
N GLU A 149 9.00 3.76 -7.57
CA GLU A 149 7.89 3.83 -6.62
C GLU A 149 7.98 5.10 -5.75
N GLY A 150 9.16 5.38 -5.19
CA GLY A 150 9.39 6.52 -4.31
C GLY A 150 9.32 7.87 -5.04
N SER A 151 9.91 7.97 -6.24
CA SER A 151 9.91 9.22 -7.02
C SER A 151 8.48 9.63 -7.41
N PHE A 152 7.67 8.70 -7.89
CA PHE A 152 6.28 9.01 -8.25
C PHE A 152 5.38 9.19 -7.03
N SER A 153 5.65 8.48 -5.93
CA SER A 153 4.90 8.66 -4.68
C SER A 153 5.01 10.08 -4.11
N SER A 154 6.14 10.77 -4.36
CA SER A 154 6.32 12.15 -3.92
C SER A 154 5.26 13.12 -4.49
N LEU A 155 4.70 12.82 -5.68
CA LEU A 155 3.64 13.61 -6.30
C LEU A 155 2.27 13.42 -5.62
N ALA A 156 2.10 12.36 -4.84
CA ALA A 156 0.86 12.06 -4.14
C ALA A 156 0.54 13.10 -3.07
N ALA A 157 1.53 13.58 -2.30
CA ALA A 157 1.30 14.56 -1.23
C ALA A 157 0.75 15.90 -1.78
N PRO A 158 1.36 16.51 -2.81
CA PRO A 158 0.77 17.67 -3.49
C PRO A 158 -0.62 17.38 -4.08
N ALA A 159 -0.83 16.19 -4.64
CA ALA A 159 -2.13 15.79 -5.19
C ALA A 159 -3.22 15.71 -4.10
N VAL A 160 -2.93 15.10 -2.94
CA VAL A 160 -3.83 15.06 -1.78
C VAL A 160 -4.18 16.48 -1.34
N GLY A 161 -3.18 17.36 -1.22
CA GLY A 161 -3.40 18.77 -0.86
C GLY A 161 -4.31 19.48 -1.86
N MET A 162 -4.03 19.36 -3.16
CA MET A 162 -4.84 19.98 -4.22
C MET A 162 -6.27 19.45 -4.27
N VAL A 163 -6.47 18.14 -4.14
CA VAL A 163 -7.81 17.53 -4.11
C VAL A 163 -8.59 18.04 -2.90
N THR A 164 -7.94 18.07 -1.74
CA THR A 164 -8.55 18.52 -0.48
C THR A 164 -8.92 20.01 -0.52
N GLU A 165 -8.04 20.87 -1.05
CA GLU A 165 -8.26 22.32 -1.15
C GLU A 165 -9.25 22.69 -2.28
N LYS A 166 -9.03 22.18 -3.50
CA LYS A 166 -9.80 22.60 -4.69
C LYS A 166 -11.12 21.88 -4.87
N VAL A 167 -11.21 20.61 -4.48
CA VAL A 167 -12.43 19.78 -4.69
C VAL A 167 -13.31 19.81 -3.45
N TYR A 168 -12.71 19.73 -2.26
CA TYR A 168 -13.45 19.65 -1.00
C TYR A 168 -13.45 20.96 -0.18
N GLY A 169 -12.79 22.01 -0.68
CA GLY A 169 -12.88 23.35 -0.10
C GLY A 169 -12.10 23.55 1.21
N TYR A 170 -11.07 22.74 1.46
CA TYR A 170 -10.22 22.91 2.64
C TYR A 170 -9.45 24.23 2.57
N ASN A 171 -9.71 25.15 3.50
CA ASN A 171 -9.03 26.44 3.54
C ASN A 171 -7.86 26.40 4.53
N SER A 172 -6.65 26.18 4.02
CA SER A 172 -5.41 26.09 4.80
C SER A 172 -5.06 27.36 5.59
N LYS A 173 -5.62 28.52 5.22
CA LYS A 173 -5.32 29.82 5.82
C LYS A 173 -6.21 30.19 7.01
N THR A 174 -7.36 29.53 7.16
CA THR A 174 -8.33 29.83 8.23
C THR A 174 -8.41 28.73 9.28
N VAL A 175 -7.79 27.58 9.04
CA VAL A 175 -7.79 26.44 9.96
C VAL A 175 -6.62 26.59 10.94
N ASN A 176 -6.91 27.02 12.16
CA ASN A 176 -5.96 26.92 13.26
C ASN A 176 -5.92 25.47 13.77
N LEU A 177 -4.78 24.79 13.62
CA LEU A 177 -4.59 23.46 14.23
C LEU A 177 -4.75 23.51 15.77
N ALA A 178 -4.53 24.68 16.39
CA ALA A 178 -4.59 24.86 17.83
C ALA A 178 -6.01 24.74 18.43
N ASP A 179 -7.05 25.10 17.67
CA ASP A 179 -8.45 25.07 18.14
C ASP A 179 -9.23 23.86 17.57
N GLY A 180 -8.63 23.10 16.65
CA GLY A 180 -9.31 22.07 15.87
C GLY A 180 -10.31 22.66 14.87
N SER A 181 -10.64 21.91 13.81
CA SER A 181 -11.68 22.32 12.87
C SER A 181 -12.40 21.09 12.34
N VAL A 182 -13.60 20.84 12.87
CA VAL A 182 -14.46 19.74 12.43
C VAL A 182 -14.71 19.81 10.92
N ALA A 183 -14.98 21.02 10.39
CA ALA A 183 -15.16 21.22 8.95
C ALA A 183 -13.88 20.91 8.14
N GLY A 184 -12.71 21.31 8.65
CA GLY A 184 -11.42 20.98 8.05
C GLY A 184 -11.11 19.47 8.08
N ALA A 185 -11.41 18.81 9.20
CA ALA A 185 -11.25 17.37 9.36
C ALA A 185 -12.14 16.57 8.39
N TYR A 186 -13.38 17.02 8.14
CA TYR A 186 -14.26 16.41 7.15
C TYR A 186 -13.79 16.63 5.71
N ALA A 187 -13.33 17.84 5.37
CA ALA A 187 -12.80 18.12 4.03
C ALA A 187 -11.53 17.30 3.75
N LEU A 188 -10.62 17.22 4.72
CA LEU A 188 -9.41 16.40 4.62
C LEU A 188 -9.71 14.91 4.54
N SER A 189 -10.63 14.39 5.38
CA SER A 189 -11.07 13.00 5.33
C SER A 189 -11.58 12.61 3.94
N ARG A 190 -12.40 13.46 3.30
CA ARG A 190 -12.90 13.19 1.93
C ARG A 190 -11.80 13.21 0.87
N GLY A 191 -10.83 14.12 0.99
CA GLY A 191 -9.64 14.14 0.14
C GLY A 191 -8.80 12.87 0.27
N LEU A 192 -8.55 12.45 1.51
CA LEU A 192 -7.82 11.21 1.83
C LEU A 192 -8.58 9.98 1.33
N LEU A 193 -9.89 9.91 1.53
CA LEU A 193 -10.72 8.81 1.07
C LEU A 193 -10.57 8.56 -0.43
N THR A 194 -10.68 9.62 -1.24
CA THR A 194 -10.54 9.53 -2.71
C THR A 194 -9.13 9.11 -3.10
N MET A 195 -8.10 9.69 -2.46
CA MET A 195 -6.69 9.41 -2.74
C MET A 195 -6.22 8.05 -2.23
N MET A 196 -7.03 7.34 -1.44
CA MET A 196 -6.73 5.99 -0.96
C MET A 196 -7.56 4.93 -1.70
N ILE A 197 -8.87 5.11 -1.83
CA ILE A 197 -9.75 4.13 -2.49
C ILE A 197 -9.41 3.98 -3.97
N VAL A 198 -9.21 5.08 -4.70
CA VAL A 198 -8.94 5.01 -6.15
C VAL A 198 -7.63 4.26 -6.42
N PRO A 199 -6.49 4.59 -5.78
CA PRO A 199 -5.27 3.83 -6.02
C PRO A 199 -5.33 2.40 -5.50
N PHE A 200 -6.00 2.09 -4.38
CA PHE A 200 -6.19 0.70 -3.95
C PHE A 200 -6.99 -0.13 -4.97
N GLY A 201 -8.05 0.45 -5.55
CA GLY A 201 -8.82 -0.16 -6.61
C GLY A 201 -7.98 -0.41 -7.87
N LEU A 202 -7.21 0.59 -8.31
CA LEU A 202 -6.30 0.45 -9.44
C LEU A 202 -5.20 -0.58 -9.18
N CYS A 203 -4.68 -0.69 -7.96
CA CYS A 203 -3.72 -1.73 -7.57
C CYS A 203 -4.32 -3.13 -7.74
N CYS A 204 -5.55 -3.35 -7.27
CA CYS A 204 -6.24 -4.64 -7.45
C CYS A 204 -6.36 -5.01 -8.93
N LEU A 205 -6.69 -4.03 -9.77
CA LEU A 205 -6.80 -4.21 -11.21
C LEU A 205 -5.45 -4.54 -11.85
N PHE A 206 -4.37 -3.84 -11.51
CA PHE A 206 -3.03 -4.11 -12.04
C PHE A 206 -2.43 -5.43 -11.58
N TYR A 207 -2.88 -5.99 -10.46
CA TYR A 207 -2.54 -7.37 -10.08
C TYR A 207 -3.22 -8.44 -10.95
N THR A 208 -4.33 -8.13 -11.63
CA THR A 208 -5.09 -9.14 -12.41
C THR A 208 -4.31 -9.67 -13.63
N PRO A 209 -3.61 -8.83 -14.43
CA PRO A 209 -2.75 -9.32 -15.51
C PRO A 209 -1.58 -10.22 -15.04
N LEU A 210 -1.14 -10.10 -13.77
CA LEU A 210 0.00 -10.88 -13.29
C LEU A 210 -0.28 -12.39 -13.28
N TYR A 211 -1.53 -12.83 -13.13
CA TYR A 211 -1.85 -14.27 -13.12
C TYR A 211 -1.37 -15.00 -14.38
N PHE A 212 -1.42 -14.32 -15.53
CA PHE A 212 -0.99 -14.87 -16.81
C PHE A 212 0.48 -14.57 -17.10
N VAL A 213 0.93 -13.36 -16.78
CA VAL A 213 2.28 -12.89 -17.15
C VAL A 213 3.35 -13.52 -16.24
N PHE A 214 3.09 -13.63 -14.94
CA PHE A 214 4.03 -14.20 -13.99
C PHE A 214 4.32 -15.67 -14.28
N LYS A 215 3.29 -16.46 -14.58
CA LYS A 215 3.45 -17.87 -14.94
C LYS A 215 4.41 -18.03 -16.12
N ARG A 216 4.19 -17.25 -17.18
CA ARG A 216 5.02 -17.28 -18.40
C ARG A 216 6.46 -16.82 -18.14
N ASP A 217 6.65 -15.73 -17.40
CA ASP A 217 7.98 -15.20 -17.11
C ASP A 217 8.78 -16.13 -16.18
N ARG A 218 8.11 -16.79 -15.24
CA ARG A 218 8.69 -17.79 -14.35
C ARG A 218 9.15 -19.04 -15.10
N GLU A 219 8.33 -19.56 -16.00
CA GLU A 219 8.69 -20.69 -16.88
C GLU A 219 9.91 -20.34 -17.74
N ASN A 220 9.93 -19.15 -18.35
CA ASN A 220 11.08 -18.68 -19.13
C ASN A 220 12.36 -18.54 -18.27
N ALA A 221 12.24 -18.06 -17.04
CA ALA A 221 13.37 -17.95 -16.11
C ALA A 221 13.91 -19.33 -15.71
N ARG A 222 13.04 -20.31 -15.48
CA ARG A 222 13.43 -21.70 -15.19
C ARG A 222 14.13 -22.37 -16.37
N LEU A 223 13.60 -22.20 -17.57
CA LEU A 223 14.22 -22.71 -18.79
C LEU A 223 15.62 -22.12 -18.99
N ALA A 224 15.76 -20.80 -18.86
CA ALA A 224 17.06 -20.14 -18.99
C ALA A 224 18.07 -20.56 -17.91
N ALA A 225 17.62 -20.86 -16.69
CA ALA A 225 18.49 -21.43 -15.65
C ALA A 225 18.94 -22.85 -16.02
N SER A 226 18.01 -23.71 -16.44
CA SER A 226 18.31 -25.09 -16.84
C SER A 226 19.25 -25.18 -18.03
N THR A 227 19.10 -24.31 -19.04
CA THR A 227 20.04 -24.25 -20.18
C THR A 227 21.44 -23.88 -19.72
N LYS A 228 21.56 -22.96 -18.76
CA LYS A 228 22.84 -22.50 -18.25
C LYS A 228 23.57 -23.55 -17.41
N ASP A 229 22.82 -24.34 -16.65
CA ASP A 229 23.38 -25.47 -15.89
C ASP A 229 23.86 -26.59 -16.84
N LEU A 230 23.17 -26.79 -17.98
CA LEU A 230 23.58 -27.70 -19.05
C LEU A 230 24.82 -27.24 -19.81
N GLU A 231 25.03 -25.93 -19.97
CA GLU A 231 26.25 -25.37 -20.59
C GLU A 231 27.48 -25.39 -19.65
N LEU A 232 27.26 -25.62 -18.35
CA LEU A 232 28.31 -25.67 -17.31
C LEU A 232 28.71 -27.10 -16.92
N MET A 233 28.01 -28.13 -17.41
CA MET A 233 28.35 -29.56 -17.30
C MET A 233 29.13 -30.03 -18.52
#